data_AF-J7RV99-F1
#
_entry.id   AF-J7RV99-F1
#
_cell.length_a   1.000
_cell.length_b   1.000
_cell.length_c   1.000
_cell.angle_alpha   90.00
_cell.angle_beta   90.00
_cell.angle_gamma   90.00
#
_symmetry.space_group_name_H-M   'P 1'
#
loop_
_entity.id
_entity.type
_entity.pdbx_description
1 polymer ?
#
loop_
_entity_poly.entity_id
_entity_poly.type
_entity_poly.pdbx_seq_one_letter_code
_entity_poly.pdbx_strand_id
1 'polypeptide(L)'
;MPTAPNVNETNAAYDGWYVNVDRLFFANGLRDPWREATVSADGLGRSSTPWQPIVEGDGFHCSDLLTGNAEVDSTIATVQADGLAAMAAWLEG
;
A
#
# COMPACT_ATOMS: atom_id res chain seq x y z
N MET A 1 0.49 -3.27 32.48
CA MET A 1 0.03 -2.50 31.31
C MET A 1 1.13 -2.52 30.28
N PRO A 2 0.85 -2.70 28.99
CA PRO A 2 1.85 -2.56 27.95
C PRO A 2 2.39 -1.12 27.96
N THR A 3 3.68 -0.96 27.67
CA THR A 3 4.28 0.36 27.46
C THR A 3 3.64 1.01 26.23
N ALA A 4 3.34 2.30 26.32
CA ALA A 4 2.85 3.05 25.15
C ALA A 4 3.93 3.04 24.05
N PRO A 5 3.55 2.82 22.77
CA PRO A 5 4.51 2.86 21.67
C PRO A 5 5.07 4.27 21.48
N ASN A 6 6.35 4.38 21.12
CA ASN A 6 6.98 5.66 20.80
C ASN A 6 6.67 6.10 19.36
N VAL A 7 5.43 6.50 19.10
CA VAL A 7 4.94 6.86 17.75
C VAL A 7 5.72 8.02 17.15
N ASN A 8 6.14 9.00 17.98
CA ASN A 8 6.86 10.18 17.51
C ASN A 8 8.24 9.83 16.95
N GLU A 9 8.97 8.93 17.60
CA GLU A 9 10.28 8.48 17.13
C GLU A 9 10.15 7.69 15.81
N THR A 10 9.13 6.82 15.69
CA THR A 10 8.84 6.10 14.44
C THR A 10 8.52 7.06 13.29
N ASN A 11 7.62 8.03 13.52
CA ASN A 11 7.26 9.00 12.48
C ASN A 11 8.43 9.91 12.09
N ALA A 12 9.30 10.27 13.03
CA ALA A 12 10.51 11.04 12.73
C ALA A 12 11.53 10.25 11.90
N ALA A 13 11.58 8.92 12.07
CA ALA A 13 12.51 8.07 11.35
C ALA A 13 12.02 7.66 9.95
N TYR A 14 10.71 7.54 9.75
CA TYR A 14 10.10 6.95 8.54
C TYR A 14 9.07 7.84 7.85
N ASP A 15 8.97 9.11 8.26
CA ASP A 15 8.05 10.13 7.72
C ASP A 15 6.54 9.81 7.83
N GLY A 16 6.18 8.65 8.40
CA GLY A 16 4.80 8.20 8.58
C GLY A 16 4.00 8.24 7.27
N TRP A 17 2.80 8.82 7.32
CA TRP A 17 1.94 9.00 6.15
C TRP A 17 2.50 9.99 5.11
N TYR A 18 3.62 10.65 5.36
CA TYR A 18 4.25 11.61 4.45
C TYR A 18 5.53 11.08 3.79
N VAL A 19 5.86 9.79 3.97
CA VAL A 19 7.00 9.15 3.31
C VAL A 19 7.01 9.42 1.81
N ASN A 20 8.08 9.99 1.28
CA ASN A 20 8.20 10.34 -0.13
C ASN A 20 9.55 9.82 -0.66
N VAL A 21 9.52 8.62 -1.21
CA VAL A 21 10.69 7.90 -1.71
C VAL A 21 10.37 7.27 -3.06
N ASP A 22 11.40 7.07 -3.88
CA ASP A 22 11.23 6.42 -5.17
C ASP A 22 10.99 4.92 -5.00
N ARG A 23 10.26 4.35 -5.96
CA ARG A 23 10.09 2.90 -6.14
C ARG A 23 9.39 2.21 -4.97
N LEU A 24 8.29 2.80 -4.50
CA LEU A 24 7.46 2.24 -3.44
C LEU A 24 6.00 2.09 -3.88
N PHE A 25 5.53 0.86 -4.05
CA PHE A 25 4.14 0.58 -4.38
C PHE A 25 3.34 0.30 -3.11
N PHE A 26 2.20 0.98 -2.93
CA PHE A 26 1.26 0.73 -1.84
C PHE A 26 0.07 -0.06 -2.36
N ALA A 27 -0.04 -1.32 -1.93
CA ALA A 27 -1.22 -2.16 -2.12
C ALA A 27 -2.05 -2.15 -0.83
N ASN A 28 -3.35 -1.86 -0.94
CA ASN A 28 -4.28 -1.95 0.20
C ASN A 28 -5.55 -2.71 -0.16
N GLY A 29 -6.17 -3.35 0.82
CA GLY A 29 -7.48 -3.96 0.70
C GLY A 29 -8.57 -3.03 1.25
N LEU A 30 -9.65 -2.81 0.50
CA LEU A 30 -10.80 -2.02 0.94
C LEU A 30 -11.46 -2.58 2.20
N ARG A 31 -11.28 -3.88 2.47
CA ARG A 31 -11.86 -4.61 3.60
C ARG A 31 -10.81 -4.99 4.64
N ASP A 32 -9.59 -4.46 4.53
CA ASP A 32 -8.55 -4.63 5.54
C ASP A 32 -8.82 -3.70 6.74
N PRO A 33 -8.99 -4.21 7.98
CA PRO A 33 -9.08 -3.36 9.16
C PRO A 33 -7.85 -2.46 9.37
N TRP A 34 -6.72 -2.77 8.73
CA TRP A 34 -5.51 -1.94 8.77
C TRP A 34 -5.50 -0.80 7.74
N ARG A 35 -6.45 -0.74 6.79
CA ARG A 35 -6.49 0.28 5.73
C ARG A 35 -6.36 1.70 6.28
N GLU A 36 -7.08 2.02 7.35
CA GLU A 36 -7.08 3.35 7.98
C GLU A 36 -5.77 3.71 8.70
N ALA A 37 -4.85 2.75 8.86
CA ALA A 37 -3.51 3.00 9.35
C ALA A 37 -2.49 3.28 8.22
N THR A 38 -2.91 3.22 6.94
CA THR A 38 -2.02 3.36 5.79
C THR A 38 -2.24 4.69 5.05
N VAL A 39 -1.56 4.86 3.92
CA VAL A 39 -1.73 6.00 3.00
C VAL A 39 -3.10 6.06 2.32
N SER A 40 -3.92 5.01 2.47
CA SER A 40 -5.30 4.93 1.95
C SER A 40 -6.35 5.36 2.97
N ALA A 41 -5.97 5.84 4.15
CA ALA A 41 -6.90 6.29 5.18
C ALA A 41 -7.85 7.39 4.67
N ASP A 42 -9.12 7.28 5.03
CA ASP A 42 -10.13 8.26 4.62
C ASP A 42 -9.83 9.63 5.27
N GLY A 43 -9.86 10.69 4.45
CA GLY A 43 -9.54 12.04 4.89
C GLY A 43 -8.05 12.40 4.91
N LEU A 44 -7.13 11.46 4.68
CA LEU A 44 -5.71 11.77 4.50
C LEU A 44 -5.46 12.54 3.19
N GLY A 45 -6.20 12.20 2.12
CA GLY A 45 -6.13 12.90 0.83
C GLY A 45 -4.81 12.73 0.07
N ARG A 46 -4.05 11.68 0.36
CA ARG A 46 -2.76 11.42 -0.29
C ARG A 46 -2.98 10.99 -1.73
N SER A 47 -2.28 11.68 -2.65
CA SER A 47 -2.36 11.38 -4.08
C SER A 47 -1.37 10.28 -4.47
N SER A 48 -1.83 9.33 -5.30
CA SER A 48 -0.98 8.36 -5.98
C SER A 48 -0.02 9.08 -6.95
N THR A 49 1.21 8.61 -7.08
CA THR A 49 2.20 9.16 -8.01
C THR A 49 2.85 8.05 -8.85
N PRO A 50 3.51 8.36 -9.98
CA PRO A 50 4.19 7.34 -10.77
C PRO A 50 5.29 6.57 -9.99
N TRP A 51 5.95 7.23 -9.04
CA TRP A 51 7.06 6.66 -8.25
C TRP A 51 6.58 6.07 -6.92
N GLN A 52 5.39 6.47 -6.47
CA GLN A 52 4.68 5.89 -5.34
C GLN A 52 3.21 5.60 -5.67
N PRO A 53 2.92 4.57 -6.48
CA PRO A 53 1.54 4.23 -6.80
C PRO A 53 0.82 3.72 -5.54
N ILE A 54 -0.43 4.15 -5.38
CA ILE A 54 -1.35 3.67 -4.34
C ILE A 54 -2.52 3.02 -5.08
N VAL A 55 -2.71 1.71 -4.86
CA VAL A 55 -3.75 0.92 -5.54
C VAL A 55 -4.50 0.09 -4.52
N GLU A 56 -5.83 0.10 -4.62
CA GLU A 56 -6.72 -0.62 -3.73
C GLU A 56 -7.54 -1.68 -4.49
N GLY A 57 -7.72 -2.85 -3.88
CA GLY A 57 -8.63 -3.89 -4.36
C GLY A 57 -9.69 -4.22 -3.31
N ASP A 58 -10.74 -4.97 -3.68
CA ASP A 58 -11.81 -5.43 -2.77
C ASP A 58 -11.37 -6.57 -1.81
N GLY A 59 -10.05 -6.72 -1.65
CA GLY A 59 -9.43 -7.69 -0.78
C GLY A 59 -9.41 -7.30 0.70
N PHE A 60 -8.85 -8.22 1.49
CA PHE A 60 -8.52 -8.06 2.89
C PHE A 60 -7.00 -7.88 3.07
N HIS A 61 -6.51 -8.06 4.30
CA HIS A 61 -5.11 -7.95 4.66
C HIS A 61 -4.18 -8.70 3.70
N CYS A 62 -3.40 -7.93 2.95
CA CYS A 62 -2.40 -8.39 1.99
C CYS A 62 -2.92 -9.42 0.97
N SER A 63 -4.17 -9.27 0.53
CA SER A 63 -4.77 -10.21 -0.42
C SER A 63 -4.08 -10.20 -1.80
N ASP A 64 -3.42 -9.10 -2.14
CA ASP A 64 -2.57 -8.94 -3.32
C ASP A 64 -1.34 -9.87 -3.32
N LEU A 65 -0.84 -10.31 -2.17
CA LEU A 65 0.33 -11.19 -2.09
C LEU A 65 0.02 -12.67 -2.37
N LEU A 66 -1.25 -13.05 -2.41
CA LEU A 66 -1.69 -14.41 -2.72
C LEU A 66 -2.17 -14.47 -4.17
N THR A 67 -1.40 -15.11 -5.05
CA THR A 67 -1.73 -15.19 -6.49
C THR A 67 -3.08 -15.84 -6.77
N GLY A 68 -3.47 -16.83 -5.96
CA GLY A 68 -4.78 -17.50 -6.10
C GLY A 68 -5.99 -16.57 -5.87
N ASN A 69 -5.81 -15.45 -5.18
CA ASN A 69 -6.90 -14.48 -5.02
C ASN A 69 -7.25 -13.78 -6.34
N ALA A 70 -6.26 -13.55 -7.22
CA ALA A 70 -6.50 -12.96 -8.53
C ALA A 70 -7.27 -13.89 -9.49
N GLU A 71 -7.30 -15.19 -9.21
CA GLU A 71 -8.10 -16.15 -9.98
C GLU A 71 -9.61 -16.00 -9.72
N VAL A 72 -9.98 -15.42 -8.57
CA VAL A 72 -11.37 -15.31 -8.11
C VAL A 72 -11.86 -13.87 -7.97
N ASP A 73 -10.96 -12.90 -7.89
CA ASP A 73 -11.27 -11.47 -7.75
C ASP A 73 -10.40 -10.63 -8.71
N SER A 74 -11.07 -9.99 -9.68
CA SER A 74 -10.41 -9.17 -10.70
C SER A 74 -9.84 -7.86 -10.18
N THR A 75 -10.33 -7.35 -9.04
CA THR A 75 -9.77 -6.15 -8.41
C THR A 75 -8.41 -6.46 -7.79
N ILE A 76 -8.26 -7.65 -7.19
CA ILE A 76 -6.97 -8.14 -6.68
C ILE A 76 -6.02 -8.41 -7.84
N ALA A 77 -6.52 -9.00 -8.94
CA ALA A 77 -5.72 -9.18 -10.16
C ALA A 77 -5.18 -7.85 -10.71
N THR A 78 -5.97 -6.78 -10.63
CA THR A 78 -5.55 -5.43 -11.04
C THR A 78 -4.43 -4.90 -10.15
N VAL A 79 -4.56 -5.00 -8.81
CA VAL A 79 -3.50 -4.58 -7.87
C VAL A 79 -2.19 -5.33 -8.15
N GLN A 80 -2.26 -6.65 -8.38
CA GLN A 80 -1.09 -7.47 -8.70
C GLN A 80 -0.45 -7.05 -10.03
N ALA A 81 -1.25 -6.82 -11.07
CA ALA A 81 -0.76 -6.39 -12.37
C ALA A 81 -0.10 -5.01 -12.30
N ASP A 82 -0.68 -4.05 -11.58
CA ASP A 82 -0.14 -2.71 -11.40
C ASP A 82 1.18 -2.74 -10.59
N GLY A 83 1.25 -3.57 -9.55
CA GLY A 83 2.48 -3.77 -8.80
C GLY A 83 3.61 -4.34 -9.66
N LEU A 84 3.31 -5.36 -10.48
CA LEU A 84 4.27 -5.93 -11.44
C LEU A 84 4.69 -4.91 -12.50
N ALA A 85 3.77 -4.11 -13.03
CA ALA A 85 4.06 -3.07 -14.00
C ALA A 85 4.97 -1.98 -13.41
N ALA A 86 4.71 -1.54 -12.18
CA ALA A 86 5.57 -0.58 -11.48
C ALA A 86 6.98 -1.13 -11.28
N MET A 87 7.09 -2.37 -10.79
CA MET A 87 8.39 -3.03 -10.61
C MET A 87 9.14 -3.23 -11.93
N ALA A 88 8.45 -3.60 -13.01
CA ALA A 88 9.05 -3.73 -14.32
C ALA A 88 9.64 -2.40 -14.81
N ALA A 89 8.89 -1.30 -14.69
CA ALA A 89 9.37 0.03 -15.06
C ALA A 89 10.61 0.45 -14.25
N TRP A 90 10.71 0.08 -12.97
CA TRP A 90 11.90 0.39 -12.15
C TRP A 90 13.16 -0.36 -12.57
N LEU A 91 13.01 -1.50 -13.26
CA LEU A 91 14.12 -2.30 -13.77
C LEU A 91 14.62 -1.81 -15.14
N GLU A 92 13.83 -1.05 -15.89
CA GLU A 92 14.17 -0.58 -17.23
C GLU A 92 15.21 0.55 -17.28
N GLY A 93 15.41 1.28 -16.16
CA GLY A 93 16.45 2.31 -16.03
C GLY A 93 15.92 3.73 -16.18
#